data_AF-U2MDA5-F1
#
_entry.id   AF-U2MDA5-F1
#
_cell.length_a   1.000
_cell.length_b   1.000
_cell.length_c   1.000
_cell.angle_alpha   90.00
_cell.angle_beta   90.00
_cell.angle_gamma   90.00
#
_symmetry.space_group_name_H-M   'P 1'
#
loop_
_entity.id
_entity.type
_entity.pdbx_description
1 polymer ?
#
loop_
_entity_poly.entity_id
_entity_poly.type
_entity_poly.pdbx_seq_one_letter_code
_entity_poly.pdbx_strand_id
1 'polypeptide(L)'
;MTMYKRNLLKPGDYVLAVPVGLHLTLEYNTSGNLARVYKGFNLDKQDVTSKLMMPLLASNTVPGKIHITSGKTWVTGVLYTGTQFSASGDLPQAVYDSLVDSYLKYPDKFNFFAATAESTIVPLKGANQMRSTLMIDNFHLLPAWVAPANVSDDAFTKWINSDRFPFNDPIISDCIIFRGSDILYESLQLKQFTVDHIEKYVDDNGYIKVRVYNTDNNVPIAYDYSDIVRWSIGTNSLLVLDSDNQPVHSKYIGRWKAEKRSNMLTCSFCGKTFSVPSSGYVQCSDPHCTSKLLSKVTHFLSVLRMDVPKSTTIFALIKSHTLTCIPDLFLLDTYANKRVETTLACILRAFIPVKLITNDDVFTLFANACNNNIKTFLYYAQNTDCITSDLGIKHPDLNKLIMWFHDPCNLSDLTTVVTSVQIIFHNQDKRFNGAPIFRGKTICLTGDFVHGSITDVSAILSSYAAHVTTHFTSDVDCVITGSVRENIDSKVVSSARSYNIPIFDETSFFAEYEIDTDLQSVMS
;
A
#
# COMPACT_ATOMS: atom_id res chain seq x y z
N MET A 1 10.65 -6.02 11.24
CA MET A 1 10.70 -6.26 12.70
C MET A 1 9.60 -5.51 13.45
N THR A 2 8.35 -5.60 12.97
CA THR A 2 7.36 -4.52 13.16
C THR A 2 6.03 -4.94 13.81
N MET A 3 5.75 -6.25 13.91
CA MET A 3 4.49 -6.73 14.50
C MET A 3 4.70 -7.71 15.66
N TYR A 4 5.66 -8.63 15.55
CA TYR A 4 5.86 -9.69 16.55
C TYR A 4 6.20 -9.17 17.96
N LYS A 5 6.87 -8.00 18.07
CA LYS A 5 7.26 -7.42 19.36
C LYS A 5 6.14 -6.73 20.12
N ARG A 6 5.11 -6.22 19.43
CA ARG A 6 4.02 -5.46 20.06
C ARG A 6 3.10 -6.34 20.92
N ASN A 7 2.95 -7.61 20.57
CA ASN A 7 2.13 -8.56 21.32
C ASN A 7 2.90 -9.36 22.38
N LEU A 8 4.24 -9.40 22.27
CA LEU A 8 5.10 -10.18 23.15
C LEU A 8 5.29 -9.52 24.53
N LEU A 9 5.49 -8.20 24.53
CA LEU A 9 5.88 -7.41 25.70
C LEU A 9 4.68 -6.69 26.31
N LYS A 10 4.54 -6.77 27.64
CA LYS A 10 3.57 -5.98 28.41
C LYS A 10 4.27 -4.84 29.15
N PRO A 11 3.58 -3.70 29.39
CA PRO A 11 4.12 -2.63 30.23
C PRO A 11 4.58 -3.17 31.59
N GLY A 12 5.81 -2.81 31.98
CA GLY A 12 6.41 -3.25 33.25
C GLY A 12 7.13 -4.60 33.19
N ASP A 13 7.08 -5.33 32.06
CA ASP A 13 7.93 -6.52 31.87
C ASP A 13 9.41 -6.12 31.90
N TYR A 14 10.24 -6.94 32.54
CA TYR A 14 11.70 -6.76 32.54
C TYR A 14 12.31 -7.70 31.52
N VAL A 15 12.93 -7.15 30.48
CA VAL A 15 13.32 -7.85 29.25
C VAL A 15 14.83 -7.89 29.11
N LEU A 16 15.38 -9.07 28.87
CA LEU A 16 16.76 -9.29 28.43
C LEU A 16 16.75 -9.62 26.93
N ALA A 17 17.51 -8.89 26.14
CA ALA A 17 17.71 -9.23 24.74
C ALA A 17 18.95 -10.11 24.60
N VAL A 18 18.78 -11.29 24.01
CA VAL A 18 19.85 -12.25 23.81
C VAL A 18 20.40 -12.10 22.39
N PRO A 19 21.66 -11.66 22.22
CA PRO A 19 22.29 -11.63 20.90
C PRO A 19 22.55 -13.04 20.35
N VAL A 20 22.67 -13.16 19.04
CA VAL A 20 23.13 -14.38 18.37
C VAL A 20 24.54 -14.73 18.89
N GLY A 21 24.66 -15.91 19.50
CA GLY A 21 25.91 -16.44 20.03
C GLY A 21 25.76 -17.90 20.45
N LEU A 22 26.70 -18.44 21.23
CA LEU A 22 26.55 -19.80 21.77
C LEU A 22 25.68 -19.76 23.02
N HIS A 23 24.45 -20.25 22.89
CA HIS A 23 23.50 -20.33 23.99
C HIS A 23 23.87 -21.52 24.87
N LEU A 24 24.27 -21.25 26.12
CA LEU A 24 24.77 -22.26 27.05
C LEU A 24 24.03 -22.21 28.39
N THR A 25 23.95 -23.37 29.03
CA THR A 25 23.59 -23.51 30.43
C THR A 25 24.72 -24.21 31.19
N LEU A 26 25.19 -23.58 32.24
CA LEU A 26 26.28 -24.05 33.11
C LEU A 26 25.68 -24.68 34.36
N GLU A 27 26.03 -25.92 34.68
CA GLU A 27 25.65 -26.58 35.95
C GLU A 27 26.82 -26.54 36.94
N TYR A 28 26.57 -25.94 38.10
CA TYR A 28 27.47 -25.93 39.25
C TYR A 28 27.01 -26.97 40.27
N ASN A 29 27.96 -27.76 40.79
CA ASN A 29 27.69 -28.81 41.77
C ASN A 29 27.48 -28.25 43.18
N THR A 30 27.24 -29.15 44.14
CA THR A 30 27.03 -28.82 45.57
C THR A 30 28.20 -28.11 46.24
N SER A 31 29.41 -28.20 45.67
CA SER A 31 30.59 -27.48 46.13
C SER A 31 30.76 -26.11 45.46
N GLY A 32 29.82 -25.72 44.60
CA GLY A 32 29.85 -24.50 43.81
C GLY A 32 30.80 -24.55 42.62
N ASN A 33 31.37 -25.71 42.26
CA ASN A 33 32.29 -25.83 41.13
C ASN A 33 31.54 -26.14 39.84
N LEU A 34 32.01 -25.57 38.71
CA LEU A 34 31.46 -25.90 37.40
C LEU A 34 31.63 -27.40 37.11
N ALA A 35 30.53 -28.09 36.84
CA ALA A 35 30.50 -29.53 36.68
C ALA A 35 30.09 -29.98 35.27
N ARG A 36 29.14 -29.27 34.63
CA ARG A 36 28.65 -29.60 33.29
C ARG A 36 28.29 -28.36 32.49
N VAL A 37 28.33 -28.52 31.17
CA VAL A 37 27.99 -27.49 30.20
C VAL A 37 27.00 -28.05 29.20
N TYR A 38 25.88 -27.37 29.07
CA TYR A 38 24.79 -27.75 28.18
C TYR A 38 24.58 -26.70 27.08
N LYS A 39 24.21 -27.15 25.89
CA LYS A 39 23.72 -26.32 24.79
C LYS A 39 22.24 -26.00 25.01
N GLY A 40 21.87 -24.72 24.84
CA GLY A 40 20.50 -24.21 24.89
C GLY A 40 20.03 -23.73 26.28
N PHE A 41 18.86 -23.11 26.30
CA PHE A 41 18.22 -22.54 27.52
C PHE A 41 17.10 -23.41 28.11
N ASN A 42 16.52 -24.31 27.32
CA ASN A 42 15.28 -25.04 27.66
C ASN A 42 15.55 -26.39 28.36
N LEU A 43 14.48 -27.14 28.63
CA LEU A 43 14.55 -28.49 29.23
C LEU A 43 15.28 -29.50 28.34
N ASP A 44 15.25 -29.32 27.01
CA ASP A 44 15.92 -30.18 26.01
C ASP A 44 17.42 -29.85 25.84
N LYS A 45 18.09 -29.56 26.96
CA LYS A 45 19.53 -29.26 27.03
C LYS A 45 20.35 -30.43 26.49
N GLN A 46 21.28 -30.13 25.57
CA GLN A 46 22.20 -31.13 25.04
C GLN A 46 23.56 -31.02 25.75
N ASP A 47 24.06 -32.11 26.33
CA ASP A 47 25.35 -32.11 27.02
C ASP A 47 26.51 -31.90 26.02
N VAL A 48 27.28 -30.84 26.22
CA VAL A 48 28.46 -30.47 25.42
C VAL A 48 29.71 -30.31 26.29
N THR A 49 29.68 -30.87 27.50
CA THR A 49 30.74 -30.75 28.52
C THR A 49 32.10 -31.17 27.98
N SER A 50 32.17 -32.29 27.26
CA SER A 50 33.42 -32.82 26.71
C SER A 50 34.10 -31.89 25.70
N LYS A 51 33.33 -31.03 25.02
CA LYS A 51 33.85 -30.10 24.00
C LYS A 51 34.24 -28.75 24.59
N LEU A 52 33.46 -28.21 25.51
CA LEU A 52 33.57 -26.80 25.91
C LEU A 52 34.11 -26.56 27.33
N MET A 53 34.07 -27.56 28.23
CA MET A 53 34.42 -27.34 29.65
C MET A 53 35.88 -26.93 29.87
N MET A 54 36.82 -27.61 29.22
CA MET A 54 38.25 -27.27 29.36
C MET A 54 38.58 -25.88 28.80
N PRO A 55 38.15 -25.49 27.59
CA PRO A 55 38.31 -24.12 27.09
C PRO A 55 37.72 -23.06 28.00
N LEU A 56 36.51 -23.28 28.53
CA LEU A 56 35.80 -22.34 29.42
C LEU A 56 36.59 -22.04 30.70
N LEU A 57 37.16 -23.08 31.32
CA LEU A 57 37.96 -22.94 32.54
C LEU A 57 39.35 -22.35 32.25
N ALA A 58 40.00 -22.79 31.17
CA ALA A 58 41.36 -22.35 30.83
C ALA A 58 41.43 -20.87 30.43
N SER A 59 40.39 -20.36 29.76
CA SER A 59 40.30 -18.96 29.34
C SER A 59 39.59 -18.06 30.35
N ASN A 60 39.16 -18.61 31.50
CA ASN A 60 38.43 -17.90 32.55
C ASN A 60 37.21 -17.11 32.01
N THR A 61 36.56 -17.59 30.94
CA THR A 61 35.40 -16.91 30.35
C THR A 61 34.19 -16.96 31.28
N VAL A 62 34.14 -17.96 32.17
CA VAL A 62 33.11 -18.17 33.17
C VAL A 62 33.76 -18.42 34.53
N PRO A 63 33.14 -18.00 35.65
CA PRO A 63 33.61 -18.32 36.99
C PRO A 63 33.68 -19.84 37.19
N GLY A 64 34.87 -20.37 37.48
CA GLY A 64 35.03 -21.80 37.77
C GLY A 64 34.33 -22.24 39.07
N LYS A 65 34.05 -21.29 39.96
CA LYS A 65 33.39 -21.49 41.25
C LYS A 65 32.43 -20.34 41.58
N ILE A 66 31.26 -20.67 42.12
CA ILE A 66 30.22 -19.74 42.59
C ILE A 66 30.03 -19.80 44.11
N HIS A 67 29.38 -18.79 44.69
CA HIS A 67 29.17 -18.67 46.13
C HIS A 67 28.02 -19.54 46.65
N ILE A 68 27.03 -19.84 45.80
CA ILE A 68 25.93 -20.75 46.16
C ILE A 68 26.49 -22.16 46.30
N THR A 69 26.48 -22.68 47.53
CA THR A 69 26.96 -24.01 47.89
C THR A 69 25.85 -24.83 48.55
N SER A 70 26.09 -26.12 48.74
CA SER A 70 25.16 -27.13 49.28
C SER A 70 24.09 -27.62 48.30
N GLY A 71 23.91 -26.99 47.14
CA GLY A 71 22.89 -27.33 46.15
C GLY A 71 23.39 -27.20 44.72
N LYS A 72 22.65 -27.77 43.77
CA LYS A 72 22.91 -27.57 42.33
C LYS A 72 22.35 -26.23 41.89
N THR A 73 23.12 -25.55 41.04
CA THR A 73 22.76 -24.25 40.45
C THR A 73 23.00 -24.30 38.95
N TRP A 74 22.04 -23.82 38.18
CA TRP A 74 22.12 -23.70 36.73
C TRP A 74 22.15 -22.22 36.34
N VAL A 75 23.15 -21.81 35.56
CA VAL A 75 23.27 -20.44 35.04
C VAL A 75 23.13 -20.50 33.53
N THR A 76 22.14 -19.80 32.97
CA THR A 76 21.96 -19.67 31.52
C THR A 76 22.61 -18.39 31.02
N GLY A 77 23.13 -18.41 29.80
CA GLY A 77 23.72 -17.22 29.19
C GLY A 77 24.27 -17.47 27.81
N VAL A 78 24.83 -16.42 27.20
CA VAL A 78 25.35 -16.46 25.83
C VAL A 78 26.83 -16.12 25.80
N LEU A 79 27.62 -16.93 25.08
CA LEU A 79 28.97 -16.52 24.68
C LEU A 79 28.88 -15.69 23.40
N TYR A 80 29.40 -14.47 23.45
CA TYR A 80 29.35 -13.49 22.36
C TYR A 80 30.74 -13.01 21.95
N THR A 81 30.97 -12.83 20.65
CA THR A 81 32.25 -12.38 20.06
C THR A 81 32.23 -11.04 19.35
N GLY A 82 31.04 -10.53 19.01
CA GLY A 82 30.89 -9.43 18.06
C GLY A 82 31.21 -9.78 16.61
N THR A 83 31.64 -11.01 16.31
CA THR A 83 31.89 -11.46 14.94
C THR A 83 30.64 -12.12 14.38
N GLN A 84 30.20 -11.64 13.22
CA GLN A 84 29.09 -12.25 12.50
C GLN A 84 29.58 -13.42 11.67
N PHE A 85 28.87 -14.55 11.78
CA PHE A 85 29.12 -15.75 11.01
C PHE A 85 28.07 -15.87 9.91
N SER A 86 28.50 -16.40 8.76
CA SER A 86 27.64 -16.63 7.61
C SER A 86 27.30 -18.12 7.54
N ALA A 87 26.08 -18.49 7.90
CA ALA A 87 25.52 -19.80 7.63
C ALA A 87 24.05 -19.63 7.23
N SER A 88 23.60 -20.45 6.30
CA SER A 88 22.20 -20.42 5.89
C SER A 88 21.34 -21.26 6.83
N GLY A 89 20.19 -20.73 7.24
CA GLY A 89 19.22 -21.44 8.07
C GLY A 89 18.72 -20.62 9.26
N ASP A 90 18.11 -21.31 10.22
CA ASP A 90 17.52 -20.70 11.41
C ASP A 90 18.60 -20.33 12.43
N LEU A 91 18.61 -19.06 12.86
CA LEU A 91 19.50 -18.57 13.90
C LEU A 91 18.93 -18.86 15.29
N PRO A 92 19.78 -19.20 16.28
CA PRO A 92 21.25 -19.29 16.23
C PRO A 92 21.78 -20.66 15.78
N GLN A 93 20.93 -21.64 15.51
CA GLN A 93 21.36 -23.03 15.25
C GLN A 93 22.26 -23.17 14.04
N ALA A 94 21.97 -22.45 12.95
CA ALA A 94 22.73 -22.49 11.71
C ALA A 94 24.20 -22.11 11.89
N VAL A 95 24.50 -21.17 12.79
CA VAL A 95 25.87 -20.68 13.04
C VAL A 95 26.56 -21.37 14.21
N TYR A 96 25.90 -22.32 14.89
CA TYR A 96 26.38 -22.91 16.13
C TYR A 96 27.76 -23.58 15.97
N ASP A 97 27.93 -24.46 14.98
CA ASP A 97 29.18 -25.20 14.80
C ASP A 97 30.34 -24.26 14.41
N SER A 98 30.07 -23.26 13.57
CA SER A 98 31.04 -22.22 13.22
C SER A 98 31.47 -21.39 14.43
N LEU A 99 30.53 -21.08 15.33
CA LEU A 99 30.81 -20.38 16.58
C LEU A 99 31.65 -21.23 17.53
N VAL A 100 31.34 -22.53 17.66
CA VAL A 100 32.13 -23.47 18.48
C VAL A 100 33.56 -23.56 17.97
N ASP A 101 33.74 -23.76 16.67
CA ASP A 101 35.07 -23.84 16.06
C ASP A 101 35.87 -22.56 16.24
N SER A 102 35.21 -21.41 16.15
CA SER A 102 35.83 -20.10 16.41
C SER A 102 36.21 -19.93 17.88
N TYR A 103 35.39 -20.41 18.82
CA TYR A 103 35.69 -20.35 20.25
C TYR A 103 36.89 -21.20 20.62
N LEU A 104 36.97 -22.43 20.07
CA LEU A 104 38.10 -23.32 20.30
C LEU A 104 39.43 -22.76 19.78
N LYS A 105 39.39 -21.95 18.70
CA LYS A 105 40.59 -21.30 18.13
C LYS A 105 40.98 -20.00 18.84
N TYR A 106 39.99 -19.22 19.26
CA TYR A 106 40.20 -17.87 19.81
C TYR A 106 39.28 -17.61 21.01
N PRO A 107 39.50 -18.28 22.15
CA PRO A 107 38.61 -18.17 23.30
C PRO A 107 38.58 -16.76 23.90
N ASP A 108 39.71 -16.04 23.88
CA ASP A 108 39.85 -14.69 24.46
C ASP A 108 38.97 -13.61 23.79
N LYS A 109 38.41 -13.91 22.61
CA LYS A 109 37.49 -13.01 21.89
C LYS A 109 36.04 -13.15 22.35
N PHE A 110 35.73 -14.16 23.15
CA PHE A 110 34.38 -14.45 23.61
C PHE A 110 34.23 -13.97 25.06
N ASN A 111 33.10 -13.32 25.34
CA ASN A 111 32.69 -13.03 26.71
C ASN A 111 31.36 -13.72 26.99
N PHE A 112 31.22 -14.32 28.18
CA PHE A 112 29.98 -14.93 28.62
C PHE A 112 29.09 -13.91 29.32
N PHE A 113 27.87 -13.74 28.81
CA PHE A 113 26.85 -12.89 29.42
C PHE A 113 25.75 -13.75 30.02
N ALA A 114 25.66 -13.76 31.35
CA ALA A 114 24.66 -14.49 32.11
C ALA A 114 23.28 -13.80 32.04
N ALA A 115 22.24 -14.62 31.91
CA ALA A 115 20.86 -14.19 31.77
C ALA A 115 20.03 -14.56 33.01
N THR A 116 19.97 -15.85 33.34
CA THR A 116 19.15 -16.38 34.44
C THR A 116 19.97 -17.37 35.28
N ALA A 117 19.56 -17.55 36.53
CA ALA A 117 20.12 -18.52 37.45
C ALA A 117 19.00 -19.22 38.21
N GLU A 118 19.05 -20.55 38.28
CA GLU A 118 18.13 -21.39 39.04
C GLU A 118 18.92 -22.20 40.05
N SER A 119 18.46 -22.27 41.30
CA SER A 119 19.10 -23.05 42.34
C SER A 119 18.10 -23.94 43.05
N THR A 120 18.55 -25.14 43.41
CA THR A 120 17.77 -26.11 44.20
C THR A 120 17.53 -25.67 45.65
N ILE A 121 18.36 -24.77 46.19
CA ILE A 121 18.30 -24.36 47.61
C ILE A 121 17.74 -22.95 47.76
N VAL A 122 18.21 -22.03 46.92
CA VAL A 122 17.81 -20.63 47.00
C VAL A 122 16.77 -20.36 45.91
N PRO A 123 15.49 -20.10 46.25
CA PRO A 123 14.49 -19.73 45.26
C PRO A 123 14.80 -18.31 44.76
N LEU A 124 15.49 -18.21 43.64
CA LEU A 124 15.80 -16.93 42.99
C LEU A 124 14.56 -16.47 42.21
N LYS A 125 13.73 -15.61 42.83
CA LYS A 125 12.50 -15.11 42.21
C LYS A 125 12.67 -13.67 41.74
N GLY A 126 12.39 -13.46 40.46
CA GLY A 126 12.39 -12.14 39.84
C GLY A 126 13.78 -11.62 39.47
N ALA A 127 13.79 -10.66 38.53
CA ALA A 127 15.01 -10.21 37.87
C ALA A 127 16.06 -9.61 38.83
N ASN A 128 15.66 -8.82 39.82
CA ASN A 128 16.61 -8.11 40.70
C ASN A 128 17.42 -9.08 41.57
N GLN A 129 16.77 -10.08 42.18
CA GLN A 129 17.46 -11.07 43.01
C GLN A 129 18.45 -11.87 42.17
N MET A 130 18.01 -12.39 41.01
CA MET A 130 18.86 -13.18 40.11
C MET A 130 20.08 -12.38 39.63
N ARG A 131 19.89 -11.12 39.25
CA ARG A 131 21.00 -10.25 38.82
C ARG A 131 21.98 -9.98 39.96
N SER A 132 21.50 -9.70 41.16
CA SER A 132 22.37 -9.46 42.31
C SER A 132 23.23 -10.69 42.64
N THR A 133 22.64 -11.88 42.59
CA THR A 133 23.34 -13.15 42.78
C THR A 133 24.41 -13.37 41.71
N LEU A 134 24.05 -13.20 40.44
CA LEU A 134 24.99 -13.36 39.33
C LEU A 134 26.15 -12.34 39.39
N MET A 135 25.91 -11.11 39.86
CA MET A 135 26.97 -10.12 40.09
C MET A 135 27.91 -10.54 41.22
N ILE A 136 27.38 -11.07 42.33
CA ILE A 136 28.20 -11.56 43.45
C ILE A 136 29.11 -12.70 42.97
N ASP A 137 28.60 -13.55 42.08
CA ASP A 137 29.35 -14.64 41.46
C ASP A 137 30.30 -14.19 40.32
N ASN A 138 30.51 -12.88 40.13
CA ASN A 138 31.39 -12.29 39.11
C ASN A 138 31.00 -12.60 37.65
N PHE A 139 29.71 -12.83 37.35
CA PHE A 139 29.25 -12.93 35.97
C PHE A 139 29.05 -11.55 35.33
N HIS A 140 29.41 -11.43 34.05
CA HIS A 140 28.91 -10.34 33.22
C HIS A 140 27.43 -10.59 32.93
N LEU A 141 26.59 -9.59 33.13
CA LEU A 141 25.15 -9.73 32.93
C LEU A 141 24.72 -9.30 31.54
N LEU A 142 23.71 -9.96 31.00
CA LEU A 142 22.99 -9.42 29.85
C LEU A 142 22.37 -8.06 30.20
N PRO A 143 22.47 -7.08 29.28
CA PRO A 143 21.77 -5.81 29.42
C PRO A 143 20.27 -6.05 29.45
N ALA A 144 19.58 -5.23 30.25
CA ALA A 144 18.17 -5.38 30.51
C ALA A 144 17.43 -4.06 30.35
N TRP A 145 16.13 -4.15 30.13
CA TRP A 145 15.24 -3.00 30.00
C TRP A 145 13.87 -3.28 30.58
N VAL A 146 13.22 -2.23 31.07
CA VAL A 146 11.81 -2.30 31.49
C VAL A 146 10.96 -1.82 30.33
N ALA A 147 10.04 -2.66 29.88
CA ALA A 147 9.13 -2.33 28.79
C ALA A 147 8.21 -1.14 29.20
N PRO A 148 8.23 -0.02 28.45
CA PRO A 148 7.42 1.16 28.74
C PRO A 148 5.94 0.90 28.40
N ALA A 149 5.05 1.79 28.85
CA ALA A 149 3.63 1.72 28.53
C ALA A 149 3.35 1.70 27.01
N ASN A 150 4.16 2.42 26.23
CA ASN A 150 4.07 2.47 24.77
C ASN A 150 5.26 1.73 24.16
N VAL A 151 5.19 0.40 24.07
CA VAL A 151 6.20 -0.40 23.36
C VAL A 151 6.07 -0.13 21.85
N SER A 152 7.05 0.58 21.29
CA SER A 152 7.21 0.79 19.85
C SER A 152 8.56 0.24 19.37
N ASP A 153 8.66 -0.09 18.08
CA ASP A 153 9.92 -0.58 17.50
C ASP A 153 11.04 0.47 17.60
N ASP A 154 10.69 1.76 17.54
CA ASP A 154 11.62 2.87 17.74
C ASP A 154 12.17 2.89 19.16
N ALA A 155 11.32 2.68 20.18
CA ALA A 155 11.77 2.61 21.57
C ALA A 155 12.73 1.43 21.81
N PHE A 156 12.42 0.27 21.23
CA PHE A 156 13.28 -0.91 21.33
C PHE A 156 14.61 -0.73 20.59
N THR A 157 14.57 -0.16 19.38
CA THR A 157 15.77 0.11 18.57
C THR A 157 16.67 1.14 19.24
N LYS A 158 16.10 2.19 19.83
CA LYS A 158 16.85 3.17 20.63
C LYS A 158 17.52 2.54 21.83
N TRP A 159 16.88 1.57 22.47
CA TRP A 159 17.46 0.88 23.60
C TRP A 159 18.63 -0.04 23.18
N ILE A 160 18.47 -0.83 22.12
CA ILE A 160 19.56 -1.67 21.59
C ILE A 160 20.76 -0.84 21.15
N ASN A 161 20.51 0.34 20.57
CA ASN A 161 21.57 1.24 20.11
C ASN A 161 22.08 2.18 21.21
N SER A 162 21.67 1.98 22.47
CA SER A 162 22.14 2.82 23.58
C SER A 162 23.50 2.36 24.08
N ASP A 163 24.28 3.27 24.67
CA ASP A 163 25.58 2.97 25.28
C ASP A 163 25.52 1.90 26.39
N ARG A 164 24.32 1.60 26.90
CA ARG A 164 24.08 0.57 27.92
C ARG A 164 24.04 -0.84 27.32
N PHE A 165 24.00 -0.97 25.99
CA PHE A 165 24.02 -2.23 25.27
C PHE A 165 25.44 -2.46 24.73
N PRO A 166 26.26 -3.32 25.38
CA PRO A 166 27.70 -3.41 25.09
C PRO A 166 28.02 -4.19 23.80
N PHE A 167 27.03 -4.44 22.96
CA PHE A 167 27.17 -5.28 21.78
C PHE A 167 27.23 -4.43 20.52
N ASN A 168 28.23 -4.70 19.67
CA ASN A 168 28.41 -4.00 18.40
C ASN A 168 27.51 -4.61 17.31
N ASP A 169 26.57 -3.83 16.77
CA ASP A 169 25.54 -4.24 15.79
C ASP A 169 24.92 -5.64 16.05
N PRO A 170 24.27 -5.81 17.22
CA PRO A 170 23.82 -7.11 17.69
C PRO A 170 22.54 -7.54 16.97
N ILE A 171 22.58 -8.75 16.43
CA ILE A 171 21.39 -9.45 15.94
C ILE A 171 20.80 -10.17 17.15
N ILE A 172 19.57 -9.83 17.55
CA ILE A 172 18.90 -10.43 18.71
C ILE A 172 18.15 -11.68 18.26
N SER A 173 18.53 -12.85 18.76
CA SER A 173 17.90 -14.15 18.46
C SER A 173 16.70 -14.42 19.36
N ASP A 174 16.86 -14.17 20.66
CA ASP A 174 15.84 -14.51 21.67
C ASP A 174 15.62 -13.34 22.65
N CYS A 175 14.47 -13.33 23.30
CA CYS A 175 14.11 -12.45 24.40
C CYS A 175 13.77 -13.27 25.64
N ILE A 176 14.35 -12.91 26.79
CA ILE A 176 14.00 -13.49 28.09
C ILE A 176 13.19 -12.43 28.85
N ILE A 177 11.96 -12.78 29.22
CA ILE A 177 11.01 -11.83 29.80
C ILE A 177 10.68 -12.28 31.22
N PHE A 178 10.94 -11.38 32.18
CA PHE A 178 10.49 -11.55 33.55
C PHE A 178 9.15 -10.85 33.74
N ARG A 179 8.13 -11.64 34.07
CA ARG A 179 6.78 -11.16 34.39
C ARG A 179 6.46 -11.55 35.83
N GLY A 180 6.78 -10.67 36.76
CA GLY A 180 6.72 -10.97 38.18
C GLY A 180 7.74 -12.05 38.56
N SER A 181 7.26 -13.23 38.98
CA SER A 181 8.11 -14.39 39.29
C SER A 181 8.39 -15.29 38.08
N ASP A 182 7.63 -15.15 37.00
CA ASP A 182 7.69 -16.06 35.87
C ASP A 182 8.75 -15.60 34.85
N ILE A 183 9.42 -16.57 34.25
CA ILE A 183 10.46 -16.37 33.24
C ILE A 183 9.97 -16.99 31.94
N LEU A 184 9.81 -16.18 30.90
CA LEU A 184 9.41 -16.61 29.57
C LEU A 184 10.61 -16.52 28.63
N TYR A 185 10.84 -17.58 27.87
CA TYR A 185 11.89 -17.66 26.85
C TYR A 185 11.22 -17.62 25.47
N GLU A 186 11.42 -16.53 24.74
CA GLU A 186 10.73 -16.27 23.48
C GLU A 186 11.75 -16.11 22.34
N SER A 187 11.65 -16.96 21.31
CA SER A 187 12.53 -16.89 20.15
C SER A 187 11.96 -16.00 19.06
N LEU A 188 12.81 -15.18 18.44
CA LEU A 188 12.44 -14.29 17.35
C LEU A 188 12.42 -14.98 15.97
N GLN A 189 12.72 -16.30 15.94
CA GLN A 189 12.65 -17.14 14.74
C GLN A 189 13.37 -16.53 13.53
N LEU A 190 14.58 -16.04 13.77
CA LEU A 190 15.37 -15.37 12.73
C LEU A 190 15.91 -16.38 11.72
N LYS A 191 15.93 -15.98 10.45
CA LYS A 191 16.53 -16.73 9.35
C LYS A 191 17.67 -15.96 8.73
N GLN A 192 18.74 -16.66 8.40
CA GLN A 192 19.90 -16.08 7.73
C GLN A 192 20.14 -16.79 6.39
N PHE A 193 20.52 -16.03 5.37
CA PHE A 193 21.03 -16.58 4.12
C PHE A 193 21.90 -15.57 3.37
N THR A 194 22.61 -16.06 2.34
CA THR A 194 23.41 -15.23 1.44
C THR A 194 22.63 -14.94 0.17
N VAL A 195 22.56 -13.67 -0.21
CA VAL A 195 21.90 -13.24 -1.44
C VAL A 195 22.74 -13.64 -2.65
N ASP A 196 22.17 -14.47 -3.52
CA ASP A 196 22.79 -14.88 -4.78
C ASP A 196 22.69 -13.76 -5.82
N HIS A 197 21.45 -13.43 -6.22
CA HIS A 197 21.17 -12.36 -7.16
C HIS A 197 19.89 -11.60 -6.85
N ILE A 198 19.76 -10.42 -7.48
CA ILE A 198 18.69 -9.47 -7.24
C ILE A 198 18.10 -9.02 -8.58
N GLU A 199 16.78 -9.10 -8.72
CA GLU A 199 16.05 -8.69 -9.93
C GLU A 199 15.07 -7.56 -9.62
N LYS A 200 15.22 -6.42 -10.29
CA LYS A 200 14.31 -5.27 -10.18
C LYS A 200 13.15 -5.42 -11.16
N TYR A 201 11.92 -5.23 -10.69
CA TYR A 201 10.72 -5.24 -11.54
C TYR A 201 9.71 -4.17 -11.11
N VAL A 202 8.71 -3.91 -11.95
CA VAL A 202 7.58 -3.03 -11.64
C VAL A 202 6.35 -3.90 -11.49
N ASP A 203 5.60 -3.71 -10.41
CA ASP A 203 4.36 -4.45 -10.16
C ASP A 203 3.17 -3.85 -10.91
N ASP A 204 2.01 -4.51 -10.81
CA ASP A 204 0.81 -4.12 -11.56
C ASP A 204 0.29 -2.72 -11.20
N ASN A 205 0.68 -2.19 -10.04
CA ASN A 205 0.32 -0.86 -9.57
C ASN A 205 1.33 0.23 -9.98
N GLY A 206 2.42 -0.15 -10.66
CA GLY A 206 3.51 0.75 -11.02
C GLY A 206 4.53 0.94 -9.90
N TYR A 207 4.50 0.15 -8.84
CA TYR A 207 5.49 0.19 -7.76
C TYR A 207 6.74 -0.59 -8.14
N ILE A 208 7.89 -0.03 -7.81
CA ILE A 208 9.19 -0.64 -8.07
C ILE A 208 9.51 -1.60 -6.93
N LYS A 209 9.59 -2.88 -7.28
CA LYS A 209 9.89 -3.98 -6.37
C LYS A 209 11.14 -4.72 -6.79
N VAL A 210 11.63 -5.55 -5.88
CA VAL A 210 12.87 -6.28 -6.04
C VAL A 210 12.68 -7.71 -5.57
N ARG A 211 13.01 -8.67 -6.43
CA ARG A 211 13.12 -10.09 -6.07
C ARG A 211 14.54 -10.37 -5.60
N VAL A 212 14.65 -10.91 -4.41
CA VAL A 212 15.91 -11.35 -3.82
C VAL A 212 15.93 -12.87 -3.85
N TYR A 213 16.92 -13.44 -4.54
CA TYR A 213 17.11 -14.87 -4.66
C TYR A 213 18.13 -15.35 -3.63
N ASN A 214 17.83 -16.47 -3.00
CA ASN A 214 18.66 -17.12 -2.01
C ASN A 214 19.39 -18.30 -2.67
N THR A 215 20.64 -18.55 -2.27
CA THR A 215 21.39 -19.76 -2.62
C THR A 215 20.66 -21.06 -2.26
N ASP A 216 19.88 -21.07 -1.17
CA ASP A 216 19.29 -22.30 -0.63
C ASP A 216 17.82 -22.52 -1.02
N ASN A 217 17.13 -21.47 -1.48
CA ASN A 217 15.71 -21.51 -1.82
C ASN A 217 15.47 -20.98 -3.24
N ASN A 218 14.81 -21.78 -4.08
CA ASN A 218 14.43 -21.40 -5.44
C ASN A 218 13.31 -20.36 -5.52
N VAL A 219 12.61 -20.06 -4.42
CA VAL A 219 11.52 -19.08 -4.39
C VAL A 219 12.08 -17.71 -3.99
N PRO A 220 12.04 -16.70 -4.88
CA PRO A 220 12.49 -15.36 -4.55
C PRO A 220 11.55 -14.68 -3.57
N ILE A 221 12.13 -13.88 -2.67
CA ILE A 221 11.37 -13.03 -1.76
C ILE A 221 11.26 -11.63 -2.38
N ALA A 222 10.05 -11.09 -2.46
CA ALA A 222 9.79 -9.78 -3.01
C ALA A 222 9.81 -8.70 -1.92
N TYR A 223 10.62 -7.66 -2.14
CA TYR A 223 10.72 -6.49 -1.27
C TYR A 223 10.41 -5.21 -2.03
N ASP A 224 9.96 -4.19 -1.30
CA ASP A 224 9.90 -2.84 -1.82
C ASP A 224 11.32 -2.29 -2.01
N TYR A 225 11.52 -1.49 -3.06
CA TYR A 225 12.85 -0.96 -3.36
C TYR A 225 13.40 -0.08 -2.22
N SER A 226 12.53 0.56 -1.42
CA SER A 226 12.95 1.33 -0.24
C SER A 226 13.72 0.49 0.76
N ASP A 227 13.29 -0.76 0.99
CA ASP A 227 13.90 -1.63 1.98
C ASP A 227 15.26 -2.15 1.49
N ILE A 228 15.39 -2.40 0.20
CA ILE A 228 16.67 -2.73 -0.44
C ILE A 228 17.69 -1.60 -0.26
N VAL A 229 17.27 -0.33 -0.38
CA VAL A 229 18.14 0.83 -0.17
C VAL A 229 18.45 1.03 1.31
N ARG A 230 17.43 1.01 2.17
CA ARG A 230 17.54 1.18 3.62
C ARG A 230 18.52 0.18 4.23
N TRP A 231 18.41 -1.09 3.84
CA TRP A 231 19.27 -2.17 4.28
C TRP A 231 20.47 -2.39 3.35
N SER A 232 20.69 -1.56 2.31
CA SER A 232 21.82 -1.71 1.39
C SER A 232 22.03 -3.16 0.89
N ILE A 233 20.93 -3.84 0.52
CA ILE A 233 20.93 -5.24 0.13
C ILE A 233 21.53 -5.36 -1.28
N GLY A 234 22.53 -6.23 -1.42
CA GLY A 234 23.25 -6.47 -2.66
C GLY A 234 23.47 -7.96 -2.92
N THR A 235 24.00 -8.29 -4.08
CA THR A 235 24.58 -9.62 -4.36
C THR A 235 25.70 -9.89 -3.36
N ASN A 236 25.83 -11.12 -2.88
CA ASN A 236 26.78 -11.51 -1.80
C ASN A 236 26.60 -10.76 -0.47
N SER A 237 25.42 -10.20 -0.21
CA SER A 237 25.05 -9.73 1.12
C SER A 237 24.50 -10.87 1.96
N LEU A 238 24.96 -10.97 3.20
CA LEU A 238 24.32 -11.73 4.26
C LEU A 238 23.04 -11.00 4.66
N LEU A 239 21.90 -11.66 4.58
CA LEU A 239 20.61 -11.11 4.97
C LEU A 239 20.05 -11.89 6.15
N VAL A 240 19.57 -11.17 7.16
CA VAL A 240 18.85 -11.75 8.30
C VAL A 240 17.41 -11.25 8.28
N LEU A 241 16.48 -12.20 8.29
CA LEU A 241 15.05 -12.00 8.25
C LEU A 241 14.40 -12.36 9.58
N ASP A 242 13.29 -11.70 9.88
CA ASP A 242 12.36 -12.15 10.94
C ASP A 242 11.40 -13.24 10.45
N SER A 243 10.51 -13.68 11.34
CA SER A 243 9.48 -14.69 11.07
C SER A 243 8.57 -14.35 9.88
N ASP A 244 8.38 -13.06 9.59
CA ASP A 244 7.52 -12.55 8.52
C ASP A 244 8.30 -12.33 7.21
N ASN A 245 9.54 -12.85 7.15
CA ASN A 245 10.51 -12.62 6.08
C ASN A 245 10.86 -11.15 5.86
N GLN A 246 10.74 -10.28 6.88
CA GLN A 246 11.16 -8.88 6.75
C GLN A 246 12.64 -8.72 7.10
N PRO A 247 13.40 -7.89 6.37
CA PRO A 247 14.81 -7.67 6.63
C PRO A 247 15.00 -6.97 7.99
N VAL A 248 15.86 -7.56 8.83
CA VAL A 248 16.24 -7.07 10.15
C VAL A 248 17.69 -6.59 10.16
N HIS A 249 18.56 -7.27 9.41
CA HIS A 249 19.96 -6.92 9.31
C HIS A 249 20.54 -7.39 7.97
N SER A 250 21.53 -6.65 7.48
CA SER A 250 22.22 -6.97 6.25
C SER A 250 23.69 -6.56 6.34
N LYS A 251 24.57 -7.40 5.78
CA LYS A 251 26.00 -7.12 5.73
C LYS A 251 26.63 -7.69 4.48
N TYR A 252 27.46 -6.91 3.81
CA TYR A 252 28.21 -7.41 2.65
C TYR A 252 29.37 -8.30 3.10
N ILE A 253 29.51 -9.48 2.48
CA ILE A 253 30.50 -10.51 2.86
C ILE A 253 31.86 -10.32 2.13
N GLY A 254 31.93 -9.45 1.11
CA GLY A 254 33.14 -9.26 0.33
C GLY A 254 34.24 -8.42 1.02
N ARG A 255 35.46 -8.50 0.47
CA ARG A 255 36.66 -7.76 0.95
C ARG A 255 36.54 -6.24 0.87
N TRP A 256 35.70 -5.75 -0.03
CA TRP A 256 35.46 -4.32 -0.25
C TRP A 256 34.19 -3.91 0.50
N LYS A 257 34.20 -2.76 1.18
CA LYS A 257 32.97 -2.18 1.71
C LYS A 257 32.04 -1.92 0.51
N ALA A 258 30.87 -2.55 0.51
CA ALA A 258 29.85 -2.21 -0.48
C ALA A 258 29.53 -0.72 -0.36
N GLU A 259 29.52 -0.01 -1.49
CA GLU A 259 29.01 1.35 -1.52
C GLU A 259 27.53 1.32 -1.11
N LYS A 260 27.15 2.24 -0.20
CA LYS A 260 25.74 2.41 0.16
C LYS A 260 24.96 2.66 -1.13
N ARG A 261 23.85 1.93 -1.32
CA ARG A 261 23.01 2.14 -2.50
C ARG A 261 22.52 3.59 -2.52
N SER A 262 22.61 4.21 -3.70
CA SER A 262 22.16 5.58 -3.89
C SER A 262 20.66 5.68 -3.58
N ASN A 263 20.29 6.73 -2.85
CA ASN A 263 18.90 7.10 -2.62
C ASN A 263 18.26 7.70 -3.88
N MET A 264 19.01 7.89 -4.96
CA MET A 264 18.52 8.40 -6.24
C MET A 264 18.34 7.24 -7.22
N LEU A 265 17.12 7.10 -7.75
CA LEU A 265 16.76 6.07 -8.71
C LEU A 265 16.39 6.71 -10.04
N THR A 266 16.92 6.16 -11.14
CA THR A 266 16.47 6.50 -12.49
C THR A 266 15.31 5.59 -12.90
N CYS A 267 14.22 6.18 -13.37
CA CYS A 267 13.09 5.43 -13.93
C CYS A 267 13.51 4.76 -15.24
N SER A 268 13.29 3.45 -15.37
CA SER A 268 13.59 2.70 -16.59
C SER A 268 12.67 3.03 -17.76
N PHE A 269 11.55 3.71 -17.51
CA PHE A 269 10.53 4.02 -18.50
C PHE A 269 10.63 5.47 -19.01
N CYS A 270 10.67 6.46 -18.12
CA CYS A 270 10.75 7.87 -18.51
C CYS A 270 12.14 8.51 -18.34
N GLY A 271 13.13 7.79 -17.80
CA GLY A 271 14.50 8.32 -17.58
C GLY A 271 14.62 9.36 -16.46
N LYS A 272 13.52 9.81 -15.85
CA LYS A 272 13.55 10.79 -14.76
C LYS A 272 14.18 10.19 -13.50
N THR A 273 15.04 10.98 -12.85
CA THR A 273 15.63 10.65 -11.55
C THR A 273 14.74 11.14 -10.42
N PHE A 274 14.63 10.35 -9.36
CA PHE A 274 13.85 10.72 -8.18
C PHE A 274 14.42 10.08 -6.92
N SER A 275 14.11 10.67 -5.76
CA SER A 275 14.53 10.16 -4.46
C SER A 275 13.64 9.00 -4.00
N VAL A 276 14.28 7.97 -3.46
CA VAL A 276 13.61 6.83 -2.85
C VAL A 276 13.16 7.21 -1.44
N PRO A 277 11.90 6.98 -1.04
CA PRO A 277 11.44 7.20 0.32
C PRO A 277 12.19 6.29 1.32
N SER A 278 12.27 6.71 2.57
CA SER A 278 12.94 5.95 3.64
C SER A 278 12.26 4.61 3.94
N SER A 279 10.96 4.49 3.67
CA SER A 279 10.17 3.27 3.82
C SER A 279 8.93 3.30 2.93
N GLY A 280 8.50 2.13 2.48
CA GLY A 280 7.23 1.91 1.78
C GLY A 280 7.36 1.97 0.25
N TYR A 281 6.22 2.19 -0.40
CA TYR A 281 6.13 2.02 -1.85
C TYR A 281 6.95 3.05 -2.63
N VAL A 282 7.72 2.56 -3.59
CA VAL A 282 8.54 3.39 -4.47
C VAL A 282 7.87 3.48 -5.83
N GLN A 283 7.54 4.69 -6.26
CA GLN A 283 6.92 4.95 -7.56
C GLN A 283 7.66 6.09 -8.25
N CYS A 284 7.65 6.09 -9.60
CA CYS A 284 8.19 7.21 -10.35
C CYS A 284 7.46 8.51 -9.99
N SER A 285 8.22 9.60 -9.79
CA SER A 285 7.67 10.92 -9.46
C SER A 285 6.87 11.55 -10.61
N ASP A 286 7.08 11.08 -11.84
CA ASP A 286 6.37 11.58 -13.02
C ASP A 286 4.93 11.01 -13.09
N PRO A 287 3.88 11.87 -13.10
CA PRO A 287 2.49 11.43 -13.19
C PRO A 287 2.12 10.80 -14.54
N HIS A 288 2.86 11.12 -15.61
CA HIS A 288 2.62 10.60 -16.97
C HIS A 288 3.56 9.46 -17.35
N CYS A 289 4.33 8.94 -16.41
CA CYS A 289 5.20 7.83 -16.68
C CYS A 289 4.39 6.59 -17.13
N THR A 290 4.83 5.94 -18.21
CA THR A 290 4.21 4.72 -18.74
C THR A 290 4.22 3.55 -17.75
N SER A 291 5.10 3.57 -16.74
CA SER A 291 5.06 2.62 -15.61
C SER A 291 3.74 2.63 -14.84
N LYS A 292 3.02 3.76 -14.83
CA LYS A 292 1.71 3.93 -14.19
C LYS A 292 0.55 3.61 -15.13
N LEU A 293 0.82 3.42 -16.42
CA LEU A 293 -0.22 3.24 -17.43
C LEU A 293 -0.96 1.91 -17.24
N LEU A 294 -0.29 0.86 -16.76
CA LEU A 294 -0.90 -0.45 -16.53
C LEU A 294 -2.11 -0.38 -15.59
N SER A 295 -1.96 0.27 -14.44
CA SER A 295 -3.06 0.40 -13.47
C SER A 295 -4.18 1.30 -14.01
N LYS A 296 -3.84 2.33 -14.79
CA LYS A 296 -4.83 3.18 -15.46
C LYS A 296 -5.63 2.41 -16.52
N VAL A 297 -4.96 1.63 -17.36
CA VAL A 297 -5.57 0.83 -18.45
C VAL A 297 -6.46 -0.27 -17.89
N THR A 298 -5.98 -1.00 -16.88
CA THR A 298 -6.76 -2.06 -16.24
C THR A 298 -8.01 -1.49 -15.56
N HIS A 299 -7.88 -0.37 -14.85
CA HIS A 299 -9.02 0.36 -14.29
C HIS A 299 -9.99 0.83 -15.37
N PHE A 300 -9.50 1.52 -16.40
CA PHE A 300 -10.30 2.04 -17.52
C PHE A 300 -11.14 0.95 -18.21
N LEU A 301 -10.49 -0.16 -18.61
CA LEU A 301 -11.16 -1.29 -19.24
C LEU A 301 -12.16 -1.96 -18.30
N SER A 302 -11.86 -2.06 -16.99
CA SER A 302 -12.78 -2.65 -16.02
C SER A 302 -14.06 -1.81 -15.83
N VAL A 303 -13.94 -0.48 -15.79
CA VAL A 303 -15.08 0.44 -15.63
C VAL A 303 -15.97 0.39 -16.87
N LEU A 304 -15.36 0.35 -18.06
CA LEU A 304 -16.08 0.21 -19.34
C LEU A 304 -16.56 -1.23 -19.62
N ARG A 305 -16.34 -2.18 -18.71
CA ARG A 305 -16.72 -3.60 -18.84
C ARG A 305 -16.16 -4.26 -20.10
N MET A 306 -14.93 -3.90 -20.47
CA MET A 306 -14.20 -4.49 -21.58
C MET A 306 -13.26 -5.62 -21.09
N ASP A 307 -12.89 -6.52 -22.00
CA ASP A 307 -11.95 -7.60 -21.70
C ASP A 307 -10.59 -7.03 -21.27
N VAL A 308 -10.12 -7.37 -20.07
CA VAL A 308 -8.83 -6.90 -19.54
C VAL A 308 -7.71 -7.89 -19.92
N PRO A 309 -6.69 -7.48 -20.69
CA PRO A 309 -5.56 -8.35 -21.03
C PRO A 309 -4.72 -8.69 -19.80
N LYS A 310 -3.96 -9.79 -19.88
CA LYS A 310 -2.95 -10.13 -18.86
C LYS A 310 -1.91 -9.00 -18.74
N SER A 311 -1.44 -8.72 -17.52
CA SER A 311 -0.47 -7.65 -17.25
C SER A 311 0.83 -7.80 -18.06
N THR A 312 1.27 -9.04 -18.31
CA THR A 312 2.42 -9.35 -19.16
C THR A 312 2.28 -8.82 -20.59
N THR A 313 1.08 -8.91 -21.16
CA THR A 313 0.79 -8.45 -22.53
C THR A 313 0.81 -6.92 -22.58
N ILE A 314 0.21 -6.26 -21.58
CA ILE A 314 0.21 -4.79 -21.49
C ILE A 314 1.63 -4.26 -21.29
N PHE A 315 2.44 -4.90 -20.44
CA PHE A 315 3.85 -4.53 -20.28
C PHE A 315 4.66 -4.70 -21.56
N ALA A 316 4.36 -5.72 -22.38
CA ALA A 316 5.00 -5.89 -23.68
C ALA A 316 4.65 -4.73 -24.63
N LEU A 317 3.38 -4.32 -24.69
CA LEU A 317 2.91 -3.18 -25.49
C LEU A 317 3.50 -1.83 -25.04
N ILE A 318 3.69 -1.65 -23.73
CA ILE A 318 4.36 -0.46 -23.18
C ILE A 318 5.84 -0.45 -23.56
N LYS A 319 6.51 -1.62 -23.48
CA LYS A 319 7.93 -1.74 -23.87
C LYS A 319 8.16 -1.57 -25.38
N SER A 320 7.21 -1.97 -26.22
CA SER A 320 7.28 -1.77 -27.67
C SER A 320 6.88 -0.36 -28.11
N HIS A 321 6.56 0.54 -27.18
CA HIS A 321 6.06 1.90 -27.45
C HIS A 321 4.78 1.94 -28.28
N THR A 322 4.02 0.84 -28.32
CA THR A 322 2.71 0.78 -29.01
C THR A 322 1.61 1.41 -28.15
N LEU A 323 1.77 1.36 -26.82
CA LEU A 323 0.83 1.94 -25.87
C LEU A 323 1.53 3.01 -25.02
N THR A 324 1.24 4.28 -25.30
CA THR A 324 1.80 5.44 -24.60
C THR A 324 0.76 6.18 -23.75
N CYS A 325 -0.48 6.22 -24.21
CA CYS A 325 -1.61 6.82 -23.52
C CYS A 325 -2.86 5.90 -23.56
N ILE A 326 -3.94 6.31 -22.88
CA ILE A 326 -5.22 5.57 -22.89
C ILE A 326 -5.86 5.55 -24.29
N PRO A 327 -5.91 6.67 -25.05
CA PRO A 327 -6.44 6.68 -26.42
C PRO A 327 -5.84 5.61 -27.35
N ASP A 328 -4.55 5.29 -27.21
CA ASP A 328 -3.86 4.28 -28.03
C ASP A 328 -4.52 2.89 -27.95
N LEU A 329 -5.25 2.59 -26.85
CA LEU A 329 -6.00 1.33 -26.72
C LEU A 329 -6.98 1.13 -27.88
N PHE A 330 -7.60 2.21 -28.34
CA PHE A 330 -8.59 2.17 -29.41
C PHE A 330 -8.00 2.00 -30.81
N LEU A 331 -6.67 2.08 -30.93
CA LEU A 331 -5.94 1.78 -32.17
C LEU A 331 -5.52 0.31 -32.26
N LEU A 332 -5.59 -0.44 -31.16
CA LEU A 332 -5.24 -1.87 -31.14
C LEU A 332 -6.34 -2.69 -31.81
N ASP A 333 -5.98 -3.66 -32.65
CA ASP A 333 -6.92 -4.54 -33.38
C ASP A 333 -7.99 -5.18 -32.48
N THR A 334 -7.64 -5.47 -31.23
CA THR A 334 -8.54 -6.07 -30.23
C THR A 334 -9.72 -5.17 -29.87
N TYR A 335 -9.52 -3.84 -29.90
CA TYR A 335 -10.51 -2.85 -29.46
C TYR A 335 -10.98 -1.93 -30.58
N ALA A 336 -10.25 -1.83 -31.69
CA ALA A 336 -10.52 -0.91 -32.78
C ALA A 336 -11.96 -1.03 -33.33
N ASN A 337 -12.49 -2.25 -33.38
CA ASN A 337 -13.84 -2.53 -33.90
C ASN A 337 -14.92 -2.62 -32.82
N LYS A 338 -14.58 -2.51 -31.53
CA LYS A 338 -15.56 -2.59 -30.44
C LYS A 338 -16.21 -1.22 -30.23
N ARG A 339 -17.55 -1.19 -30.15
CA ARG A 339 -18.31 -0.01 -29.74
C ARG A 339 -18.67 -0.13 -28.27
N VAL A 340 -18.46 0.94 -27.52
CA VAL A 340 -18.72 1.01 -26.08
C VAL A 340 -19.82 2.02 -25.84
N GLU A 341 -20.94 1.57 -25.28
CA GLU A 341 -22.03 2.45 -24.90
C GLU A 341 -21.89 2.84 -23.41
N THR A 342 -21.88 4.14 -23.10
CA THR A 342 -21.56 4.64 -21.75
C THR A 342 -22.16 6.02 -21.47
N THR A 343 -21.90 6.59 -20.30
CA THR A 343 -22.28 7.96 -19.91
C THR A 343 -21.05 8.83 -19.66
N LEU A 344 -21.19 10.16 -19.71
CA LEU A 344 -20.08 11.08 -19.43
C LEU A 344 -19.49 10.88 -18.03
N ALA A 345 -20.35 10.66 -17.03
CA ALA A 345 -19.92 10.36 -15.67
C ALA A 345 -19.10 9.06 -15.57
N CYS A 346 -19.51 8.02 -16.30
CA CYS A 346 -18.79 6.74 -16.35
C CYS A 346 -17.41 6.88 -17.00
N ILE A 347 -17.27 7.72 -18.04
CA ILE A 347 -15.96 8.01 -18.64
C ILE A 347 -15.04 8.73 -17.67
N LEU A 348 -15.54 9.73 -16.94
CA LEU A 348 -14.75 10.40 -15.90
C LEU A 348 -14.27 9.38 -14.86
N ARG A 349 -15.14 8.45 -14.45
CA ARG A 349 -14.76 7.37 -13.54
C ARG A 349 -13.71 6.43 -14.13
N ALA A 350 -13.78 6.14 -15.44
CA ALA A 350 -12.82 5.28 -16.12
C ALA A 350 -11.41 5.90 -16.17
N PHE A 351 -11.32 7.23 -16.32
CA PHE A 351 -10.04 7.95 -16.32
C PHE A 351 -9.49 8.22 -14.91
N ILE A 352 -10.37 8.53 -13.96
CA ILE A 352 -9.98 8.99 -12.64
C ILE A 352 -9.92 7.82 -11.65
N PRO A 353 -8.74 7.48 -11.10
CA PRO A 353 -8.59 6.35 -10.21
C PRO A 353 -9.32 6.58 -8.87
N VAL A 354 -9.82 5.49 -8.28
CA VAL A 354 -10.52 5.48 -6.97
C VAL A 354 -9.70 6.12 -5.85
N LYS A 355 -8.37 6.04 -5.94
CA LYS A 355 -7.45 6.64 -4.96
C LYS A 355 -7.51 8.17 -4.94
N LEU A 356 -7.91 8.82 -6.02
CA LEU A 356 -8.01 10.29 -6.11
C LEU A 356 -9.39 10.77 -5.67
N ILE A 357 -10.43 10.20 -6.26
CA ILE A 357 -11.84 10.52 -5.98
C ILE A 357 -12.57 9.22 -5.67
N THR A 358 -13.06 9.13 -4.43
CA THR A 358 -13.75 7.94 -3.92
C THR A 358 -15.24 7.98 -4.24
N ASN A 359 -15.88 9.15 -4.18
CA ASN A 359 -17.31 9.30 -4.43
C ASN A 359 -17.60 9.60 -5.91
N ASP A 360 -18.40 8.76 -6.55
CA ASP A 360 -18.77 8.89 -7.96
C ASP A 360 -19.89 9.92 -8.19
N ASP A 361 -20.56 10.39 -7.14
CA ASP A 361 -21.61 11.41 -7.21
C ASP A 361 -21.12 12.70 -7.86
N VAL A 362 -19.86 13.10 -7.61
CA VAL A 362 -19.28 14.31 -8.19
C VAL A 362 -19.25 14.26 -9.72
N PHE A 363 -19.01 13.08 -10.31
CA PHE A 363 -18.99 12.90 -11.76
C PHE A 363 -20.39 13.01 -12.34
N THR A 364 -21.38 12.47 -11.64
CA THR A 364 -22.79 12.53 -12.03
C THR A 364 -23.32 13.97 -11.94
N LEU A 365 -23.04 14.66 -10.85
CA LEU A 365 -23.40 16.07 -10.67
C LEU A 365 -22.76 16.95 -11.75
N PHE A 366 -21.48 16.76 -12.06
CA PHE A 366 -20.81 17.50 -13.11
C PHE A 366 -21.40 17.22 -14.50
N ALA A 367 -21.62 15.95 -14.84
CA ALA A 367 -22.21 15.57 -16.13
C ALA A 367 -23.64 16.13 -16.29
N ASN A 368 -24.44 16.09 -15.24
CA ASN A 368 -25.81 16.64 -15.22
C ASN A 368 -25.82 18.17 -15.32
N ALA A 369 -24.91 18.86 -14.62
CA ALA A 369 -24.77 20.32 -14.72
C ALA A 369 -24.37 20.76 -16.15
N CYS A 370 -23.72 19.88 -16.91
CA CYS A 370 -23.42 20.08 -18.33
C CYS A 370 -24.55 19.62 -19.27
N ASN A 371 -25.76 19.34 -18.76
CA ASN A 371 -26.91 18.79 -19.48
C ASN A 371 -26.59 17.49 -20.26
N ASN A 372 -25.59 16.72 -19.80
CA ASN A 372 -25.04 15.56 -20.49
C ASN A 372 -24.62 15.85 -21.96
N ASN A 373 -24.28 17.10 -22.26
CA ASN A 373 -23.83 17.53 -23.58
C ASN A 373 -22.30 17.55 -23.66
N ILE A 374 -21.73 16.86 -24.66
CA ILE A 374 -20.29 16.74 -24.85
C ILE A 374 -19.61 18.11 -25.04
N LYS A 375 -20.23 19.03 -25.78
CA LYS A 375 -19.63 20.35 -26.06
C LYS A 375 -19.52 21.18 -24.79
N THR A 376 -20.60 21.24 -24.02
CA THR A 376 -20.65 21.95 -22.72
C THR A 376 -19.69 21.32 -21.73
N PHE A 377 -19.66 19.98 -21.67
CA PHE A 377 -18.73 19.23 -20.84
C PHE A 377 -17.27 19.54 -21.16
N LEU A 378 -16.87 19.51 -22.44
CA LEU A 378 -15.50 19.82 -22.85
C LEU A 378 -15.15 21.30 -22.64
N TYR A 379 -16.11 22.21 -22.83
CA TYR A 379 -15.91 23.63 -22.56
C TYR A 379 -15.53 23.88 -21.09
N TYR A 380 -16.28 23.30 -20.14
CA TYR A 380 -15.99 23.45 -18.72
C TYR A 380 -14.73 22.69 -18.28
N ALA A 381 -14.45 21.52 -18.87
CA ALA A 381 -13.20 20.81 -18.63
C ALA A 381 -11.97 21.59 -19.10
N GLN A 382 -12.09 22.39 -20.17
CA GLN A 382 -11.03 23.29 -20.67
C GLN A 382 -10.94 24.60 -19.88
N ASN A 383 -12.07 25.11 -19.37
CA ASN A 383 -12.15 26.39 -18.65
C ASN A 383 -12.52 26.13 -17.18
N THR A 384 -11.57 25.57 -16.44
CA THR A 384 -11.82 25.04 -15.10
C THR A 384 -12.24 26.09 -14.07
N ASP A 385 -11.88 27.36 -14.28
CA ASP A 385 -12.24 28.48 -13.38
C ASP A 385 -13.75 28.78 -13.38
N CYS A 386 -14.42 28.52 -14.51
CA CYS A 386 -15.84 28.76 -14.69
C CYS A 386 -16.71 27.69 -14.01
N ILE A 387 -16.16 26.53 -13.65
CA ILE A 387 -16.91 25.40 -13.09
C ILE A 387 -17.59 25.81 -11.78
N THR A 388 -16.87 26.45 -10.87
CA THR A 388 -17.41 26.83 -9.56
C THR A 388 -18.38 28.00 -9.62
N SER A 389 -18.15 28.97 -10.51
CA SER A 389 -19.02 30.15 -10.63
C SER A 389 -20.32 29.84 -11.37
N ASP A 390 -20.24 29.05 -12.45
CA ASP A 390 -21.33 28.92 -13.41
C ASP A 390 -22.21 27.70 -13.11
N LEU A 391 -21.62 26.59 -12.65
CA LEU A 391 -22.35 25.34 -12.44
C LEU A 391 -22.90 25.19 -11.01
N GLY A 392 -22.46 26.01 -10.06
CA GLY A 392 -22.98 26.02 -8.68
C GLY A 392 -22.81 24.70 -7.90
N ILE A 393 -21.95 23.79 -8.36
CA ILE A 393 -21.80 22.45 -7.78
C ILE A 393 -21.16 22.55 -6.38
N LYS A 394 -21.84 22.02 -5.36
CA LYS A 394 -21.31 21.92 -3.99
C LYS A 394 -20.99 20.48 -3.65
N HIS A 395 -19.73 20.08 -3.86
CA HIS A 395 -19.26 18.74 -3.50
C HIS A 395 -17.81 18.79 -2.95
N PRO A 396 -17.49 18.06 -1.86
CA PRO A 396 -16.15 18.11 -1.24
C PRO A 396 -15.01 17.71 -2.19
N ASP A 397 -15.27 16.79 -3.12
CA ASP A 397 -14.27 16.32 -4.10
C ASP A 397 -14.20 17.15 -5.39
N LEU A 398 -15.01 18.22 -5.53
CA LEU A 398 -15.01 19.04 -6.76
C LEU A 398 -13.64 19.65 -7.05
N ASN A 399 -12.95 20.15 -6.02
CA ASN A 399 -11.61 20.72 -6.18
C ASN A 399 -10.59 19.70 -6.71
N LYS A 400 -10.73 18.42 -6.33
CA LYS A 400 -9.85 17.36 -6.83
C LYS A 400 -10.10 17.08 -8.31
N LEU A 401 -11.36 17.14 -8.75
CA LEU A 401 -11.74 17.01 -10.15
C LEU A 401 -11.20 18.19 -10.98
N ILE A 402 -11.35 19.43 -10.48
CA ILE A 402 -10.79 20.64 -11.10
C ILE A 402 -9.28 20.52 -11.26
N MET A 403 -8.56 20.13 -10.20
CA MET A 403 -7.11 19.91 -10.27
C MET A 403 -6.71 18.83 -11.28
N TRP A 404 -7.55 17.82 -11.49
CA TRP A 404 -7.30 16.78 -12.48
C TRP A 404 -7.45 17.31 -13.92
N PHE A 405 -8.44 18.17 -14.18
CA PHE A 405 -8.64 18.82 -15.47
C PHE A 405 -7.56 19.85 -15.83
N HIS A 406 -6.95 20.48 -14.82
CA HIS A 406 -5.85 21.44 -15.02
C HIS A 406 -4.59 20.78 -15.65
N ASP A 407 -4.48 19.46 -15.60
CA ASP A 407 -3.39 18.72 -16.24
C ASP A 407 -3.66 18.57 -17.75
N PRO A 408 -2.84 19.19 -18.63
CA PRO A 408 -3.09 19.23 -20.06
C PRO A 408 -3.03 17.85 -20.72
N CYS A 409 -2.22 16.93 -20.20
CA CYS A 409 -2.14 15.57 -20.74
C CYS A 409 -3.43 14.79 -20.44
N ASN A 410 -3.98 14.93 -19.23
CA ASN A 410 -5.24 14.28 -18.86
C ASN A 410 -6.41 14.82 -19.70
N LEU A 411 -6.46 16.13 -19.91
CA LEU A 411 -7.50 16.78 -20.72
C LEU A 411 -7.41 16.37 -22.19
N SER A 412 -6.20 16.27 -22.76
CA SER A 412 -5.98 15.79 -24.12
C SER A 412 -6.44 14.35 -24.32
N ASP A 413 -6.09 13.46 -23.39
CA ASP A 413 -6.51 12.05 -23.43
C ASP A 413 -8.04 11.93 -23.33
N LEU A 414 -8.66 12.67 -22.41
CA LEU A 414 -10.11 12.71 -22.25
C LEU A 414 -10.80 13.21 -23.52
N THR A 415 -10.32 14.32 -24.08
CA THR A 415 -10.89 14.93 -25.30
C THR A 415 -10.84 13.95 -26.47
N THR A 416 -9.71 13.27 -26.65
CA THR A 416 -9.53 12.27 -27.72
C THR A 416 -10.50 11.11 -27.56
N VAL A 417 -10.69 10.61 -26.34
CA VAL A 417 -11.60 9.49 -26.07
C VAL A 417 -13.06 9.90 -26.21
N VAL A 418 -13.47 11.05 -25.67
CA VAL A 418 -14.86 11.54 -25.74
C VAL A 418 -15.29 11.87 -27.17
N THR A 419 -14.36 12.25 -28.04
CA THR A 419 -14.63 12.52 -29.48
C THR A 419 -14.45 11.30 -30.37
N SER A 420 -14.03 10.15 -29.82
CA SER A 420 -13.80 8.93 -30.58
C SER A 420 -15.11 8.32 -31.12
N VAL A 421 -15.03 7.75 -32.32
CA VAL A 421 -16.20 7.12 -33.00
C VAL A 421 -16.62 5.82 -32.30
N GLN A 422 -15.75 5.23 -31.48
CA GLN A 422 -16.01 3.96 -30.80
C GLN A 422 -16.88 4.11 -29.55
N ILE A 423 -17.04 5.34 -29.02
CA ILE A 423 -17.78 5.60 -27.79
C ILE A 423 -19.12 6.25 -28.12
N ILE A 424 -20.20 5.63 -27.66
CA ILE A 424 -21.57 6.09 -27.85
C ILE A 424 -22.13 6.50 -26.48
N PHE A 425 -22.60 7.74 -26.36
CA PHE A 425 -23.14 8.25 -25.11
C PHE A 425 -24.66 8.07 -25.03
N HIS A 426 -25.14 7.50 -23.94
CA HIS A 426 -26.57 7.49 -23.61
C HIS A 426 -26.99 8.78 -22.89
N ASN A 427 -28.27 9.16 -23.03
CA ASN A 427 -28.89 10.31 -22.36
C ASN A 427 -28.28 11.67 -22.70
N GLN A 428 -27.88 11.88 -23.96
CA GLN A 428 -27.50 13.20 -24.44
C GLN A 428 -28.68 14.19 -24.34
N ASP A 429 -28.37 15.42 -23.94
CA ASP A 429 -29.29 16.56 -23.87
C ASP A 429 -30.49 16.39 -22.90
N LYS A 430 -30.35 15.54 -21.86
CA LYS A 430 -31.34 15.44 -20.77
C LYS A 430 -30.90 16.27 -19.56
N ARG A 431 -31.81 17.11 -19.06
CA ARG A 431 -31.60 17.98 -17.89
C ARG A 431 -31.77 17.23 -16.57
N PHE A 432 -32.67 16.24 -16.52
CA PHE A 432 -32.86 15.34 -15.37
C PHE A 432 -33.47 13.99 -15.83
N ASN A 433 -33.63 13.03 -14.93
CA ASN A 433 -34.35 11.77 -15.19
C ASN A 433 -35.74 11.86 -14.55
N GLY A 434 -36.71 12.42 -15.28
CA GLY A 434 -38.11 12.44 -14.86
C GLY A 434 -38.80 11.09 -15.10
N ALA A 435 -39.99 10.90 -14.53
CA ALA A 435 -40.84 9.76 -14.88
C ALA A 435 -41.12 9.78 -16.40
N PRO A 436 -41.11 8.65 -17.13
CA PRO A 436 -41.28 8.65 -18.58
C PRO A 436 -42.75 8.87 -19.00
N ILE A 437 -43.29 10.05 -18.72
CA ILE A 437 -44.69 10.44 -18.94
C ILE A 437 -45.02 10.51 -20.45
N PHE A 438 -44.06 10.91 -21.28
CA PHE A 438 -44.25 11.15 -22.72
C PHE A 438 -43.61 10.09 -23.61
N ARG A 439 -43.44 8.85 -23.11
CA ARG A 439 -42.77 7.78 -23.86
C ARG A 439 -43.45 7.52 -25.21
N GLY A 440 -42.70 7.69 -26.29
CA GLY A 440 -43.17 7.45 -27.66
C GLY A 440 -44.07 8.56 -28.21
N LYS A 441 -44.13 9.72 -27.54
CA LYS A 441 -44.85 10.90 -27.99
C LYS A 441 -43.92 11.90 -28.66
N THR A 442 -44.36 12.45 -29.79
CA THR A 442 -43.63 13.50 -30.51
C THR A 442 -44.27 14.85 -30.24
N ILE A 443 -43.51 15.77 -29.65
CA ILE A 443 -43.97 17.11 -29.24
C ILE A 443 -43.31 18.15 -30.14
N CYS A 444 -44.11 19.01 -30.77
CA CYS A 444 -43.59 20.12 -31.57
C CYS A 444 -43.59 21.43 -30.77
N LEU A 445 -42.46 22.15 -30.79
CA LEU A 445 -42.30 23.43 -30.08
C LEU A 445 -42.29 24.61 -31.06
N THR A 446 -43.01 25.69 -30.73
CA THR A 446 -43.00 26.94 -31.52
C THR A 446 -43.19 28.19 -30.64
N GLY A 447 -42.44 29.25 -30.89
CA GLY A 447 -42.46 30.51 -30.13
C GLY A 447 -41.35 30.65 -29.09
N ASP A 448 -41.40 31.74 -28.33
CA ASP A 448 -40.46 32.05 -27.26
C ASP A 448 -40.99 31.60 -25.89
N PHE A 449 -40.16 30.87 -25.15
CA PHE A 449 -40.54 30.18 -23.91
C PHE A 449 -40.07 30.95 -22.67
N VAL A 450 -40.88 30.93 -21.62
CA VAL A 450 -40.53 31.54 -20.32
C VAL A 450 -39.43 30.74 -19.61
N HIS A 451 -39.43 29.42 -19.79
CA HIS A 451 -38.48 28.50 -19.16
C HIS A 451 -37.10 28.43 -19.85
N GLY A 452 -36.86 29.24 -20.88
CA GLY A 452 -35.55 29.35 -21.54
C GLY A 452 -35.65 29.28 -23.06
N SER A 453 -34.55 28.88 -23.70
CA SER A 453 -34.51 28.69 -25.15
C SER A 453 -35.29 27.44 -25.58
N ILE A 454 -35.63 27.32 -26.86
CA ILE A 454 -36.25 26.12 -27.44
C ILE A 454 -35.44 24.85 -27.11
N THR A 455 -34.11 24.96 -27.05
CA THR A 455 -33.21 23.88 -26.63
C THR A 455 -33.37 23.49 -25.17
N ASP A 456 -33.60 24.44 -24.27
CA ASP A 456 -33.79 24.16 -22.83
C ASP A 456 -35.12 23.45 -22.58
N VAL A 457 -36.18 23.90 -23.24
CA VAL A 457 -37.51 23.25 -23.17
C VAL A 457 -37.46 21.86 -23.81
N SER A 458 -36.71 21.70 -24.91
CA SER A 458 -36.49 20.39 -25.53
C SER A 458 -35.78 19.43 -24.58
N ALA A 459 -34.77 19.91 -23.83
CA ALA A 459 -34.05 19.11 -22.85
C ALA A 459 -34.92 18.71 -21.65
N ILE A 460 -35.81 19.61 -21.19
CA ILE A 460 -36.80 19.30 -20.13
C ILE A 460 -37.77 18.21 -20.62
N LEU A 461 -38.35 18.36 -21.80
CA LEU A 461 -39.31 17.37 -22.32
C LEU A 461 -38.63 16.04 -22.65
N SER A 462 -37.39 16.05 -23.12
CA SER A 462 -36.56 14.86 -23.33
C SER A 462 -36.24 14.14 -22.01
N SER A 463 -36.22 14.86 -20.88
CA SER A 463 -36.07 14.30 -19.52
C SER A 463 -37.26 13.42 -19.10
N TYR A 464 -38.45 13.67 -19.68
CA TYR A 464 -39.67 12.86 -19.51
C TYR A 464 -39.90 11.86 -20.67
N ALA A 465 -38.86 11.58 -21.46
CA ALA A 465 -38.86 10.66 -22.61
C ALA A 465 -39.72 11.09 -23.82
N ALA A 466 -39.97 12.39 -24.01
CA ALA A 466 -40.58 12.92 -25.22
C ALA A 466 -39.58 13.00 -26.39
N HIS A 467 -40.06 12.84 -27.62
CA HIS A 467 -39.32 13.21 -28.83
C HIS A 467 -39.71 14.62 -29.26
N VAL A 468 -38.76 15.55 -29.28
CA VAL A 468 -39.06 16.97 -29.55
C VAL A 468 -38.63 17.36 -30.97
N THR A 469 -39.53 17.98 -31.73
CA THR A 469 -39.26 18.50 -33.08
C THR A 469 -39.63 19.97 -33.20
N THR A 470 -38.83 20.75 -33.94
CA THR A 470 -39.15 22.16 -34.24
C THR A 470 -39.88 22.33 -35.59
N HIS A 471 -39.98 21.24 -36.34
CA HIS A 471 -40.63 21.20 -37.65
C HIS A 471 -41.91 20.37 -37.52
N PHE A 472 -43.02 20.94 -38.00
CA PHE A 472 -44.31 20.27 -37.96
C PHE A 472 -44.36 19.14 -39.00
N THR A 473 -44.67 17.94 -38.53
CA THR A 473 -45.04 16.78 -39.36
C THR A 473 -46.41 16.27 -38.94
N SER A 474 -47.11 15.53 -39.80
CA SER A 474 -48.43 14.95 -39.48
C SER A 474 -48.41 13.97 -38.31
N ASP A 475 -47.23 13.48 -37.93
CA ASP A 475 -47.01 12.43 -36.94
C ASP A 475 -46.72 13.01 -35.53
N VAL A 476 -46.89 14.31 -35.36
CA VAL A 476 -46.74 15.00 -34.06
C VAL A 476 -47.98 14.78 -33.20
N ASP A 477 -47.80 14.41 -31.94
CA ASP A 477 -48.87 14.14 -30.98
C ASP A 477 -49.44 15.42 -30.34
N CYS A 478 -48.61 16.44 -30.10
CA CYS A 478 -49.06 17.73 -29.59
C CYS A 478 -48.12 18.88 -29.97
N VAL A 479 -48.67 20.10 -30.03
CA VAL A 479 -47.89 21.34 -30.24
C VAL A 479 -47.91 22.18 -28.97
N ILE A 480 -46.75 22.62 -28.50
CA ILE A 480 -46.62 23.54 -27.37
C ILE A 480 -46.20 24.91 -27.91
N THR A 481 -46.99 25.93 -27.60
CA THR A 481 -46.67 27.32 -27.91
C THR A 481 -46.01 28.00 -26.73
N GLY A 482 -44.94 28.76 -26.99
CA GLY A 482 -44.29 29.58 -25.98
C GLY A 482 -45.23 30.65 -25.40
N SER A 483 -45.13 30.87 -24.09
CA SER A 483 -46.06 31.79 -23.38
C SER A 483 -45.78 33.25 -23.73
N VAL A 484 -44.56 33.56 -24.18
CA VAL A 484 -44.21 34.87 -24.72
C VAL A 484 -44.71 34.87 -26.16
N ARG A 485 -45.75 35.66 -26.46
CA ARG A 485 -46.45 35.70 -27.76
C ARG A 485 -45.61 36.31 -28.90
N GLU A 486 -44.32 36.01 -28.95
CA GLU A 486 -43.35 36.42 -29.96
C GLU A 486 -42.84 35.17 -30.70
N ASN A 487 -42.49 35.33 -31.98
CA ASN A 487 -41.91 34.28 -32.85
C ASN A 487 -42.72 32.97 -32.99
N ILE A 488 -44.02 32.97 -32.71
CA ILE A 488 -44.89 31.81 -32.95
C ILE A 488 -45.10 31.63 -34.46
N ASP A 489 -44.75 30.45 -34.99
CA ASP A 489 -44.98 30.16 -36.40
C ASP A 489 -46.47 29.89 -36.65
N SER A 490 -47.14 30.90 -37.19
CA SER A 490 -48.55 30.85 -37.59
C SER A 490 -48.87 29.69 -38.55
N LYS A 491 -47.90 29.19 -39.33
CA LYS A 491 -48.07 28.02 -40.22
C LYS A 491 -48.15 26.71 -39.44
N VAL A 492 -47.40 26.58 -38.35
CA VAL A 492 -47.44 25.40 -37.48
C VAL A 492 -48.76 25.34 -36.74
N VAL A 493 -49.22 26.46 -36.18
CA VAL A 493 -50.49 26.55 -35.45
C VAL A 493 -51.70 26.30 -36.36
N SER A 494 -51.69 26.84 -37.59
CA SER A 494 -52.76 26.60 -38.57
C SER A 494 -52.76 25.17 -39.09
N SER A 495 -51.57 24.57 -39.31
CA SER A 495 -51.45 23.17 -39.70
C SER A 495 -51.94 22.23 -38.59
N ALA A 496 -51.56 22.46 -37.34
CA ALA A 496 -52.02 21.67 -36.21
C ALA A 496 -53.56 21.70 -36.06
N ARG A 497 -54.19 22.87 -36.25
CA ARG A 497 -55.66 23.00 -36.28
C ARG A 497 -56.30 22.23 -37.43
N SER A 498 -55.65 22.19 -38.60
CA SER A 498 -56.16 21.44 -39.75
C SER A 498 -56.12 19.92 -39.57
N TYR A 499 -55.16 19.42 -38.77
CA TYR A 499 -55.01 17.99 -38.46
C TYR A 499 -55.65 17.57 -37.12
N ASN A 500 -56.38 18.45 -36.43
CA ASN A 500 -56.96 18.21 -35.10
C ASN A 500 -55.93 17.79 -34.03
N ILE A 501 -54.70 18.29 -34.12
CA ILE A 501 -53.64 18.03 -33.13
C ILE A 501 -53.81 19.05 -31.98
N PRO A 502 -53.76 18.60 -30.70
CA PRO A 502 -53.95 19.48 -29.55
C PRO A 502 -52.80 20.51 -29.44
N ILE A 503 -53.18 21.75 -29.14
CA ILE A 503 -52.26 22.89 -28.97
C ILE A 503 -52.35 23.34 -27.52
N PHE A 504 -51.22 23.31 -26.82
CA PHE A 504 -51.11 23.73 -25.43
C PHE A 504 -50.27 25.00 -25.31
N ASP A 505 -50.64 25.88 -24.39
CA ASP A 505 -49.78 26.96 -23.95
C ASP A 505 -48.77 26.44 -22.92
N GLU A 506 -47.52 26.92 -22.97
CA GLU A 506 -46.43 26.45 -22.11
C GLU A 506 -46.81 26.50 -20.62
N THR A 507 -47.36 27.62 -20.12
CA THR A 507 -47.74 27.73 -18.69
C THR A 507 -48.81 26.71 -18.27
N SER A 508 -49.78 26.44 -19.16
CA SER A 508 -50.86 25.50 -18.88
C SER A 508 -50.34 24.06 -18.90
N PHE A 509 -49.45 23.75 -19.86
CA PHE A 509 -48.84 22.44 -20.00
C PHE A 509 -47.93 22.12 -18.80
N PHE A 510 -47.05 23.05 -18.40
CA PHE A 510 -46.11 22.82 -17.31
C PHE A 510 -46.82 22.69 -15.94
N ALA A 511 -47.91 23.42 -15.74
CA ALA A 511 -48.77 23.29 -14.56
C ALA A 511 -49.56 21.96 -14.53
N GLU A 512 -50.09 21.50 -15.67
CA GLU A 512 -50.87 20.26 -15.75
C GLU A 512 -50.04 19.01 -15.42
N TYR A 513 -48.74 19.02 -15.78
CA TYR A 513 -47.83 17.90 -15.54
C TYR A 513 -46.88 18.11 -14.35
N GLU A 514 -47.11 19.13 -13.51
CA GLU A 514 -46.29 19.43 -12.32
C GLU A 514 -44.78 19.53 -12.60
N ILE A 515 -44.40 19.97 -13.82
CA ILE A 515 -43.00 20.00 -14.27
C ILE A 515 -42.18 21.03 -13.48
N ASP A 516 -42.81 22.14 -13.07
CA ASP A 516 -42.16 23.22 -12.33
C ASP A 516 -41.75 22.81 -10.91
N THR A 517 -42.55 21.97 -10.26
CA THR A 517 -42.23 21.41 -8.94
C THR A 517 -41.07 20.43 -9.00
N ASP A 518 -41.01 19.61 -10.05
CA ASP A 518 -39.91 18.66 -10.25
C ASP A 518 -38.59 19.39 -10.56
N LEU A 519 -38.63 20.45 -11.38
CA LEU A 519 -37.46 21.29 -11.65
C LEU A 519 -36.88 21.95 -10.39
N GLN A 520 -37.74 22.40 -9.47
CA GLN A 520 -37.29 22.97 -8.19
C GLN A 520 -36.61 21.94 -7.28
N SER A 521 -37.07 20.68 -7.29
CA SER A 521 -36.51 19.60 -6.47
C SER A 521 -35.12 19.14 -6.93
N VAL A 522 -34.79 19.30 -8.22
CA VAL A 522 -33.51 18.89 -8.82
C VAL A 522 -32.41 19.95 -8.61
N MET A 523 -32.79 21.22 -8.40
CA MET A 523 -31.84 22.33 -8.19
C MET A 523 -31.48 22.57 -6.71
N SER A 524 -32.15 21.91 -5.76
CA SER A 524 -31.84 21.91 -4.31
C SER A 524 -30.92 20.76 -3.94
#